data_AF-A0A1G4H4S7-F1
#
_entry.id   AF-A0A1G4H4S7-F1
#
_cell.length_a   1.000
_cell.length_b   1.000
_cell.length_c   1.000
_cell.angle_alpha   90.00
_cell.angle_beta   90.00
_cell.angle_gamma   90.00
#
_symmetry.space_group_name_H-M   'P 1'
#
loop_
_entity.id
_entity.type
_entity.pdbx_description
1 polymer ?
#
loop_
_entity_poly.entity_id
_entity_poly.type
_entity_poly.pdbx_seq_one_letter_code
_entity_poly.pdbx_strand_id
1 'polypeptide(L)'
;MNENERLKKILDEKEEVLEAREEEDSLVENKAKEFENISKKNLDVLKFLNKQELMLLIDKLDHDDKLSQIIEKEIKQDTLEILKNYENEQYDTLKLDEKDGKEEKEEDDEKEEEQEENEYLKLSKFIPLRLTYEERLYLRLLESTLEVSEYTDKIDVFHSGNKSKKIIKEIKALCSILSGLVIANNYENGQKLIRDRDFLRNSNFFSFVFEIGRRYKILNPDRMRSSYGKLMYFLMDTRREEIYDLLSFNCVAPIKTVYDLLKGKKNGLDVLNDNLIKIATMHIDAKGSRSEIQKQIKQKEEAIKYLSRKYASNSSKNSKKNLFRINIPIFNNQNNEDDDANNAEELQFLSSEEIERCLYSLCDYNTHIKMFCEPCEIMIDYLKTFYDPYEKNSSYSLSIESGKQGSRLTHSHNRQYMYVLQTLYLWKEIGEHMFFLWACAENDMLDFKNPYRLMDTGQGLNRMQSGHKVLSVMKKILHNVQKKLGGWVGSSMIHMGDTNIPNTFMFIDKYTQVPRILTPIVLCLQKIDELYNSTASMKNYIKTEFNGAQNLKMMITCDFFRHGFDGSGGDNFNEAGSCIDGRLTSAWNWCSKIEKKKYFPIFLLTGFVGFDGTF
;
A
#
# COMPACT_ATOMS: atom_id res chain seq x y z
N MET A 1 42.66 14.99 -7.70
CA MET A 1 41.76 15.84 -6.89
C MET A 1 40.89 14.89 -6.11
N ASN A 2 41.06 14.84 -4.79
CA ASN A 2 40.32 13.90 -3.93
C ASN A 2 38.82 14.24 -4.01
N GLU A 3 37.91 13.27 -4.00
CA GLU A 3 36.45 13.52 -4.13
C GLU A 3 35.95 14.51 -3.06
N ASN A 4 36.60 14.50 -1.89
CA ASN A 4 36.42 15.49 -0.83
C ASN A 4 36.80 16.93 -1.22
N GLU A 5 37.81 17.15 -2.05
CA GLU A 5 38.19 18.49 -2.56
C GLU A 5 37.18 19.01 -3.58
N ARG A 6 36.61 18.11 -4.39
CA ARG A 6 35.56 18.45 -5.37
C ARG A 6 34.29 18.90 -4.66
N LEU A 7 33.91 18.20 -3.59
CA LEU A 7 32.78 18.57 -2.74
C LEU A 7 33.00 19.92 -2.04
N LYS A 8 34.20 20.15 -1.51
CA LYS A 8 34.56 21.41 -0.83
C LYS A 8 34.49 22.61 -1.78
N LYS A 9 35.02 22.45 -3.00
CA LYS A 9 35.01 23.49 -4.03
C LYS A 9 33.60 23.88 -4.48
N ILE A 10 32.70 22.91 -4.57
CA ILE A 10 31.28 23.14 -4.88
C ILE A 10 30.53 23.78 -3.70
N LEU A 11 30.92 23.47 -2.46
CA LEU A 11 30.31 24.05 -1.25
C LEU A 11 30.74 25.50 -1.00
N ASP A 12 31.97 25.87 -1.41
CA ASP A 12 32.56 27.19 -1.17
C ASP A 12 32.18 28.27 -2.22
N GLU A 13 31.50 27.89 -3.32
CA GLU A 13 30.89 28.86 -4.23
C GLU A 13 29.69 29.55 -3.55
N LYS A 14 29.85 30.85 -3.25
CA LYS A 14 28.80 31.70 -2.69
C LYS A 14 27.70 31.92 -3.73
N GLU A 15 26.46 31.61 -3.36
CA GLU A 15 25.27 32.04 -4.10
C GLU A 15 25.09 33.56 -3.95
N GLU A 16 24.90 34.26 -5.08
CA GLU A 16 24.27 35.59 -5.06
C GLU A 16 22.78 35.41 -4.73
N VAL A 17 22.38 35.96 -3.59
CA VAL A 17 20.97 36.06 -3.21
C VAL A 17 20.37 37.21 -3.99
N LEU A 18 19.62 36.91 -5.05
CA LEU A 18 18.70 37.88 -5.63
C LEU A 18 17.38 37.80 -4.87
N GLU A 19 17.15 38.78 -4.01
CA GLU A 19 15.83 39.07 -3.46
C GLU A 19 14.91 39.45 -4.62
N ALA A 20 13.96 38.58 -4.96
CA ALA A 20 12.90 38.92 -5.89
C ALA A 20 12.01 39.99 -5.25
N ARG A 21 12.04 41.20 -5.82
CA ARG A 21 11.04 42.24 -5.55
C ARG A 21 9.70 41.74 -6.09
N GLU A 22 8.68 41.76 -5.24
CA GLU A 22 7.29 41.57 -5.64
C GLU A 22 6.90 42.72 -6.58
N GLU A 23 6.74 42.41 -7.87
CA GLU A 23 5.91 43.22 -8.77
C GLU A 23 4.52 42.58 -8.80
N GLU A 24 3.55 43.28 -8.21
CA GLU A 24 2.13 43.03 -8.40
C GLU A 24 1.79 43.21 -9.88
N ASP A 25 1.62 42.11 -10.62
CA ASP A 25 0.86 42.11 -11.85
C ASP A 25 -0.39 41.25 -11.67
N SER A 26 -1.50 41.95 -11.43
CA SER A 26 -2.84 41.40 -11.39
C SER A 26 -3.31 41.01 -12.80
N LEU A 27 -3.36 39.72 -13.11
CA LEU A 27 -4.24 39.21 -14.17
C LEU A 27 -4.82 37.85 -13.77
N VAL A 28 -5.88 37.92 -12.96
CA VAL A 28 -6.91 36.89 -12.91
C VAL A 28 -7.81 37.09 -14.12
N GLU A 29 -7.74 36.20 -15.11
CA GLU A 29 -8.93 35.81 -15.88
C GLU A 29 -8.77 34.36 -16.39
N ASN A 30 -9.47 33.45 -15.71
CA ASN A 30 -9.80 32.12 -16.22
C ASN A 30 -10.69 32.27 -17.47
N LYS A 31 -10.12 32.02 -18.66
CA LYS A 31 -10.90 31.59 -19.82
C LYS A 31 -10.24 30.35 -20.40
N ALA A 32 -10.99 29.25 -20.39
CA ALA A 32 -10.68 28.08 -21.19
C ALA A 32 -10.41 28.56 -22.63
N LYS A 33 -9.20 28.35 -23.14
CA LYS A 33 -8.94 28.52 -24.57
C LYS A 33 -9.70 27.41 -25.30
N GLU A 34 -10.88 27.72 -25.80
CA GLU A 34 -11.49 26.94 -26.87
C GLU A 34 -10.58 27.03 -28.09
N PHE A 35 -10.05 25.89 -28.54
CA PHE A 35 -9.31 25.81 -29.79
C PHE A 35 -10.33 25.92 -30.93
N GLU A 36 -10.53 27.12 -31.48
CA GLU A 36 -11.55 27.40 -32.52
C GLU A 36 -11.42 26.51 -33.77
N ASN A 37 -10.25 25.93 -34.01
CA ASN A 37 -9.93 25.20 -35.25
C ASN A 37 -9.83 23.67 -35.11
N ILE A 38 -10.10 23.10 -33.93
CA ILE A 38 -10.05 21.63 -33.72
C ILE A 38 -11.39 21.17 -33.14
N SER A 39 -12.10 20.30 -33.88
CA SER A 39 -13.34 19.72 -33.37
C SER A 39 -13.07 18.94 -32.07
N LYS A 40 -14.02 18.97 -31.13
CA LYS A 40 -13.93 18.23 -29.87
C LYS A 40 -13.59 16.75 -30.08
N LYS A 41 -14.17 16.15 -31.13
CA LYS A 41 -13.88 14.79 -31.58
C LYS A 41 -12.42 14.58 -31.98
N ASN A 42 -11.83 15.52 -32.72
CA ASN A 42 -10.41 15.44 -33.12
C ASN A 42 -9.49 15.67 -31.92
N LEU A 43 -9.83 16.60 -31.02
CA LEU A 43 -9.07 16.86 -29.81
C LEU A 43 -9.01 15.61 -28.92
N ASP A 44 -10.13 14.89 -28.80
CA ASP A 44 -10.19 13.69 -27.99
C ASP A 44 -9.38 12.55 -28.61
N VAL A 45 -9.36 12.40 -29.94
CA VAL A 45 -8.50 11.42 -30.63
C VAL A 45 -7.01 11.73 -30.43
N LEU A 46 -6.60 13.01 -30.55
CA LEU A 46 -5.21 13.43 -30.40
C LEU A 46 -4.62 13.12 -29.02
N LYS A 47 -5.45 13.09 -27.97
CA LYS A 47 -5.02 12.78 -26.60
C LYS A 47 -4.63 11.32 -26.39
N PHE A 48 -5.06 10.42 -27.27
CA PHE A 48 -4.78 8.98 -27.18
C PHE A 48 -3.61 8.53 -28.06
N LEU A 49 -3.04 9.44 -28.86
CA LEU A 49 -1.90 9.13 -29.72
C LEU A 49 -0.60 9.15 -28.92
N ASN A 50 0.25 8.16 -29.17
CA ASN A 50 1.60 8.13 -28.62
C ASN A 50 2.54 9.08 -29.38
N LYS A 51 3.76 9.26 -28.87
CA LYS A 51 4.73 10.21 -29.45
C LYS A 51 5.09 9.90 -30.92
N GLN A 52 5.16 8.62 -31.32
CA GLN A 52 5.48 8.26 -32.70
C GLN A 52 4.31 8.56 -33.65
N GLU A 53 3.08 8.30 -33.21
CA GLU A 53 1.85 8.59 -33.96
C GLU A 53 1.60 10.08 -34.10
N LEU A 54 1.86 10.87 -33.04
CA LEU A 54 1.82 12.34 -33.08
C LEU A 54 2.83 12.91 -34.06
N MET A 55 4.06 12.37 -34.10
CA MET A 55 5.09 12.83 -35.04
C MET A 55 4.71 12.49 -36.49
N LEU A 56 4.16 11.30 -36.74
CA LEU A 56 3.61 10.91 -38.05
C LEU A 56 2.47 11.82 -38.51
N LEU A 57 1.60 12.22 -37.58
CA LEU A 57 0.48 13.12 -37.84
C LEU A 57 0.97 14.54 -38.14
N ILE A 58 1.98 15.02 -37.41
CA ILE A 58 2.61 16.34 -37.60
C ILE A 58 3.33 16.41 -38.97
N ASP A 59 4.10 15.39 -39.34
CA ASP A 59 4.81 15.34 -40.63
C ASP A 59 3.85 15.41 -41.84
N LYS A 60 2.65 14.83 -41.71
CA LYS A 60 1.63 14.84 -42.77
C LYS A 60 0.77 16.11 -42.78
N LEU A 61 0.64 16.81 -41.65
CA LEU A 61 -0.05 18.10 -41.59
C LEU A 61 0.72 19.19 -42.36
N ASP A 62 2.04 19.06 -42.49
CA ASP A 62 2.84 19.95 -43.35
C ASP A 62 2.56 19.75 -44.85
N HIS A 63 1.83 18.69 -45.22
CA HIS A 63 1.55 18.33 -46.61
C HIS A 63 0.05 18.40 -47.00
N ASP A 64 -0.89 18.46 -46.05
CA ASP A 64 -2.33 18.49 -46.31
C ASP A 64 -3.09 19.31 -45.25
N ASP A 65 -3.78 20.38 -45.68
CA ASP A 65 -4.46 21.39 -44.84
C ASP A 65 -5.72 20.89 -44.07
N LYS A 66 -5.94 19.57 -43.92
CA LYS A 66 -7.17 19.02 -43.32
C LYS A 66 -6.93 17.88 -42.33
N LEU A 67 -6.61 18.27 -41.08
CA LEU A 67 -6.50 17.41 -39.89
C LEU A 67 -7.61 16.34 -39.77
N SER A 68 -8.86 16.70 -40.01
CA SER A 68 -10.00 15.78 -39.90
C SER A 68 -9.91 14.61 -40.90
N GLN A 69 -9.41 14.83 -42.11
CA GLN A 69 -9.34 13.79 -43.14
C GLN A 69 -8.19 12.81 -42.89
N ILE A 70 -7.08 13.29 -42.31
CA ILE A 70 -5.92 12.46 -41.93
C ILE A 70 -6.32 11.53 -40.77
N ILE A 71 -6.99 12.07 -39.75
CA ILE A 71 -7.54 11.29 -38.63
C ILE A 71 -8.52 10.22 -39.15
N GLU A 72 -9.38 10.56 -40.11
CA GLU A 72 -10.33 9.59 -40.65
C GLU A 72 -9.73 8.50 -41.54
N LYS A 73 -8.59 8.74 -42.20
CA LYS A 73 -7.95 7.78 -43.10
C LYS A 73 -7.08 6.73 -42.38
N GLU A 74 -6.38 7.10 -41.32
CA GLU A 74 -5.43 6.19 -40.64
C GLU A 74 -5.88 5.73 -39.25
N ILE A 75 -6.77 6.45 -38.55
CA ILE A 75 -7.12 6.16 -37.13
C ILE A 75 -8.46 5.37 -37.01
N LYS A 76 -9.11 5.03 -38.13
CA LYS A 76 -10.51 4.56 -38.13
C LYS A 76 -10.79 3.06 -37.97
N GLN A 77 -9.80 2.19 -37.75
CA GLN A 77 -10.10 0.79 -37.38
C GLN A 77 -9.83 0.52 -35.90
N ASP A 78 -8.59 0.64 -35.43
CA ASP A 78 -8.25 0.19 -34.07
C ASP A 78 -8.79 1.12 -32.97
N THR A 79 -8.73 2.45 -33.16
CA THR A 79 -9.19 3.41 -32.15
C THR A 79 -10.72 3.56 -32.14
N LEU A 80 -11.36 3.33 -33.29
CA LEU A 80 -12.81 3.36 -33.41
C LEU A 80 -13.45 2.06 -32.90
N GLU A 81 -12.74 0.92 -32.96
CA GLU A 81 -13.09 -0.31 -32.23
C GLU A 81 -12.95 -0.12 -30.72
N ILE A 82 -11.90 0.53 -30.24
CA ILE A 82 -11.75 0.85 -28.80
C ILE A 82 -12.89 1.75 -28.30
N LEU A 83 -13.27 2.78 -29.07
CA LEU A 83 -14.39 3.67 -28.72
C LEU A 83 -15.76 2.99 -28.85
N LYS A 84 -15.95 2.10 -29.83
CA LYS A 84 -17.17 1.28 -29.94
C LYS A 84 -17.28 0.23 -28.83
N ASN A 85 -16.16 -0.35 -28.39
CA ASN A 85 -16.14 -1.24 -27.23
C ASN A 85 -16.46 -0.46 -25.94
N TYR A 86 -16.00 0.79 -25.84
CA TYR A 86 -16.34 1.69 -24.73
C TYR A 86 -17.83 2.04 -24.65
N GLU A 87 -18.52 2.18 -25.79
CA GLU A 87 -19.99 2.40 -25.82
C GLU A 87 -20.80 1.10 -25.70
N ASN A 88 -20.33 -0.01 -26.28
CA ASN A 88 -21.04 -1.31 -26.22
C ASN A 88 -20.93 -1.99 -24.84
N GLU A 89 -19.83 -1.81 -24.12
CA GLU A 89 -19.68 -2.30 -22.73
C GLU A 89 -20.64 -1.60 -21.74
N GLN A 90 -21.33 -0.54 -22.15
CA GLN A 90 -22.35 0.14 -21.34
C GLN A 90 -23.72 -0.57 -21.36
N TYR A 91 -23.96 -1.47 -22.30
CA TYR A 91 -25.23 -2.19 -22.45
C TYR A 91 -25.04 -3.67 -22.80
N ASP A 92 -24.42 -4.45 -21.91
CA ASP A 92 -24.68 -5.88 -21.88
C ASP A 92 -25.19 -6.32 -20.53
N THR A 93 -26.36 -6.95 -20.58
CA THR A 93 -27.02 -7.53 -19.41
C THR A 93 -26.39 -8.91 -19.24
N LEU A 94 -25.53 -9.06 -18.22
CA LEU A 94 -24.99 -10.37 -17.86
C LEU A 94 -26.16 -11.29 -17.51
N LYS A 95 -26.38 -12.33 -18.31
CA LYS A 95 -27.19 -13.48 -17.92
C LYS A 95 -26.31 -14.36 -17.04
N LEU A 96 -26.67 -14.55 -15.78
CA LEU A 96 -26.14 -15.69 -15.01
C LEU A 96 -26.83 -16.93 -15.57
N ASP A 97 -26.04 -17.84 -16.10
CA ASP A 97 -26.51 -19.20 -16.33
C ASP A 97 -26.66 -19.87 -14.96
N GLU A 98 -27.91 -20.20 -14.62
CA GLU A 98 -28.21 -21.15 -13.55
C GLU A 98 -28.25 -22.57 -14.13
N LYS A 99 -27.57 -23.50 -13.43
CA LYS A 99 -27.48 -24.97 -13.63
C LYS A 99 -26.50 -25.40 -14.72
N ASP A 100 -25.68 -26.44 -14.60
CA ASP A 100 -25.73 -27.70 -13.84
C ASP A 100 -24.29 -28.05 -13.38
N GLY A 101 -24.05 -28.81 -12.31
CA GLY A 101 -24.09 -30.27 -12.34
C GLY A 101 -22.67 -30.83 -12.50
N LYS A 102 -22.30 -31.72 -11.58
CA LYS A 102 -21.03 -32.47 -11.60
C LYS A 102 -20.77 -33.09 -12.97
N GLU A 103 -19.54 -32.96 -13.47
CA GLU A 103 -18.81 -33.99 -14.20
C GLU A 103 -17.35 -33.53 -14.35
N GLU A 104 -16.47 -34.12 -13.54
CA GLU A 104 -15.03 -34.05 -13.74
C GLU A 104 -14.69 -34.84 -15.00
N LYS A 105 -14.07 -34.19 -15.99
CA LYS A 105 -13.35 -34.87 -17.05
C LYS A 105 -11.86 -34.74 -16.74
N GLU A 106 -11.26 -35.89 -16.46
CA GLU A 106 -9.82 -36.10 -16.40
C GLU A 106 -9.25 -35.83 -17.80
N GLU A 107 -8.42 -34.79 -17.92
CA GLU A 107 -7.44 -34.67 -18.99
C GLU A 107 -6.07 -34.94 -18.36
N ASP A 108 -5.48 -36.05 -18.78
CA ASP A 108 -4.12 -36.49 -18.47
C ASP A 108 -3.11 -35.51 -19.07
N ASP A 109 -2.64 -34.56 -18.28
CA ASP A 109 -1.39 -33.85 -18.53
C ASP A 109 -0.30 -34.42 -17.61
N GLU A 110 0.70 -35.05 -18.23
CA GLU A 110 1.92 -35.57 -17.60
C GLU A 110 2.61 -34.46 -16.77
N LYS A 111 2.41 -34.50 -15.46
CA LYS A 111 3.10 -33.61 -14.52
C LYS A 111 4.51 -34.13 -14.29
N GLU A 112 5.50 -33.39 -14.80
CA GLU A 112 6.81 -33.33 -14.15
C GLU A 112 6.59 -32.96 -12.68
N GLU A 113 7.03 -33.81 -11.75
CA GLU A 113 6.95 -33.59 -10.30
C GLU A 113 7.88 -32.42 -9.89
N GLU A 114 7.48 -31.19 -10.16
CA GLU A 114 7.98 -30.04 -9.41
C GLU A 114 7.47 -30.21 -7.97
N GLN A 115 8.38 -30.57 -7.04
CA GLN A 115 8.09 -30.58 -5.62
C GLN A 115 7.48 -29.23 -5.24
N GLU A 116 6.20 -29.23 -4.90
CA GLU A 116 5.45 -28.02 -4.57
C GLU A 116 6.10 -27.36 -3.35
N GLU A 117 6.91 -26.32 -3.60
CA GLU A 117 7.68 -25.64 -2.56
C GLU A 117 6.72 -25.16 -1.44
N ASN A 118 7.01 -25.54 -0.19
CA ASN A 118 6.18 -25.27 0.99
C ASN A 118 5.70 -23.81 1.01
N GLU A 119 4.38 -23.61 1.15
CA GLU A 119 3.75 -22.29 1.21
C GLU A 119 4.42 -21.37 2.23
N TYR A 120 4.69 -21.84 3.46
CA TYR A 120 5.37 -21.05 4.48
C TYR A 120 6.80 -20.65 4.09
N LEU A 121 7.49 -21.48 3.31
CA LEU A 121 8.81 -21.15 2.78
C LEU A 121 8.71 -19.98 1.79
N LYS A 122 7.75 -20.01 0.88
CA LYS A 122 7.46 -18.89 -0.04
C LYS A 122 7.10 -17.62 0.72
N LEU A 123 6.18 -17.72 1.68
CA LEU A 123 5.72 -16.61 2.52
C LEU A 123 6.86 -15.97 3.31
N SER A 124 7.73 -16.79 3.91
CA SER A 124 8.81 -16.32 4.79
C SER A 124 9.79 -15.37 4.12
N LYS A 125 9.92 -15.41 2.78
CA LYS A 125 10.80 -14.55 1.97
C LYS A 125 10.34 -13.09 1.92
N PHE A 126 9.09 -12.79 2.31
CA PHE A 126 8.54 -11.44 2.29
C PHE A 126 7.88 -11.02 3.60
N ILE A 127 7.77 -11.92 4.59
CA ILE A 127 7.29 -11.57 5.93
C ILE A 127 8.44 -10.94 6.73
N PRO A 128 8.35 -9.65 7.11
CA PRO A 128 9.40 -8.99 7.85
C PRO A 128 9.53 -9.55 9.27
N LEU A 129 10.76 -9.54 9.78
CA LEU A 129 11.04 -10.03 11.12
C LEU A 129 10.65 -8.97 12.17
N ARG A 130 9.95 -9.38 13.23
CA ARG A 130 9.45 -8.50 14.30
C ARG A 130 10.60 -7.74 14.94
N LEU A 131 10.43 -6.46 15.29
CA LEU A 131 11.51 -5.69 15.91
C LEU A 131 11.89 -6.23 17.30
N THR A 132 13.19 -6.33 17.59
CA THR A 132 13.70 -6.54 18.96
C THR A 132 13.45 -5.32 19.85
N TYR A 133 13.65 -5.48 21.17
CA TYR A 133 13.58 -4.35 22.10
C TYR A 133 14.57 -3.23 21.74
N GLU A 134 15.79 -3.60 21.36
CA GLU A 134 16.83 -2.67 20.93
C GLU A 134 16.47 -1.98 19.60
N GLU A 135 15.97 -2.73 18.61
CA GLU A 135 15.51 -2.14 17.34
C GLU A 135 14.37 -1.13 17.55
N ARG A 136 13.48 -1.38 18.52
CA ARG A 136 12.40 -0.43 18.89
C ARG A 136 12.93 0.88 19.48
N LEU A 137 14.10 0.87 20.10
CA LEU A 137 14.75 2.09 20.58
C LEU A 137 15.18 2.96 19.39
N TYR A 138 15.83 2.35 18.39
CA TYR A 138 16.24 3.05 17.17
C TYR A 138 15.07 3.53 16.33
N LEU A 139 13.98 2.76 16.28
CA LEU A 139 12.74 3.20 15.64
C LEU A 139 12.25 4.52 16.24
N ARG A 140 12.24 4.66 17.57
CA ARG A 140 11.81 5.91 18.23
C ARG A 140 12.72 7.07 17.87
N LEU A 141 14.03 6.86 17.85
CA LEU A 141 15.00 7.90 17.46
C LEU A 141 14.80 8.32 15.99
N LEU A 142 14.51 7.35 15.10
CA LEU A 142 14.19 7.63 13.71
C LEU A 142 12.88 8.41 13.57
N GLU A 143 11.81 7.98 14.24
CA GLU A 143 10.52 8.68 14.22
C GLU A 143 10.67 10.13 14.68
N SER A 144 11.36 10.37 15.81
CA SER A 144 11.64 11.73 16.29
C SER A 144 12.51 12.53 15.32
N THR A 145 13.49 11.89 14.66
CA THR A 145 14.30 12.55 13.61
C THR A 145 13.43 13.00 12.45
N LEU A 146 12.57 12.10 11.95
CA LEU A 146 11.70 12.38 10.81
C LEU A 146 10.64 13.42 11.15
N GLU A 147 10.16 13.46 12.39
CA GLU A 147 9.18 14.45 12.84
C GLU A 147 9.76 15.86 12.86
N VAL A 148 11.00 16.03 13.36
CA VAL A 148 11.68 17.34 13.42
C VAL A 148 12.26 17.76 12.06
N SER A 149 12.50 16.82 11.15
CA SER A 149 13.10 17.11 9.85
C SER A 149 12.13 17.78 8.89
N GLU A 150 12.50 18.91 8.29
CA GLU A 150 11.74 19.60 7.23
C GLU A 150 12.12 19.10 5.82
N TYR A 151 12.55 17.84 5.70
CA TYR A 151 13.16 17.32 4.46
C TYR A 151 12.28 17.51 3.23
N THR A 152 11.06 16.99 3.27
CA THR A 152 10.11 17.07 2.14
C THR A 152 9.70 18.52 1.87
N ASP A 153 9.55 19.35 2.90
CA ASP A 153 9.18 20.76 2.76
C ASP A 153 10.26 21.56 2.02
N LYS A 154 11.53 21.14 2.13
CA LYS A 154 12.66 21.76 1.44
C LYS A 154 12.96 21.14 0.08
N ILE A 155 12.71 19.85 -0.10
CA ILE A 155 13.09 19.11 -1.30
C ILE A 155 11.94 18.97 -2.30
N ASP A 156 10.69 18.90 -1.89
CA ASP A 156 9.56 18.72 -2.80
C ASP A 156 8.91 20.06 -3.18
N VAL A 157 9.76 21.07 -3.45
CA VAL A 157 9.39 22.40 -3.95
C VAL A 157 10.18 22.77 -5.20
N PHE A 158 9.62 23.66 -6.03
CA PHE A 158 10.36 24.30 -7.11
C PHE A 158 11.57 25.03 -6.54
N HIS A 159 12.72 24.89 -7.21
CA HIS A 159 13.99 25.40 -6.71
C HIS A 159 14.81 26.00 -7.85
N SER A 160 15.23 27.24 -7.65
CA SER A 160 16.29 27.89 -8.43
C SER A 160 17.64 27.49 -7.85
N GLY A 161 18.52 26.89 -8.66
CA GLY A 161 19.87 26.47 -8.24
C GLY A 161 20.12 24.96 -8.33
N ASN A 162 21.20 24.49 -7.71
CA ASN A 162 21.61 23.09 -7.79
C ASN A 162 20.81 22.21 -6.81
N LYS A 163 19.75 21.57 -7.32
CA LYS A 163 18.87 20.67 -6.55
C LYS A 163 19.64 19.55 -5.85
N SER A 164 20.63 18.97 -6.51
CA SER A 164 21.42 17.85 -5.98
C SER A 164 22.25 18.26 -4.77
N LYS A 165 22.83 19.46 -4.78
CA LYS A 165 23.53 20.06 -3.62
C LYS A 165 22.58 20.27 -2.43
N LYS A 166 21.35 20.73 -2.69
CA LYS A 166 20.31 20.92 -1.65
C LYS A 166 19.91 19.58 -1.02
N ILE A 167 19.64 18.56 -1.84
CA ILE A 167 19.34 17.19 -1.38
C ILE A 167 20.44 16.69 -0.44
N ILE A 168 21.71 16.78 -0.84
CA ILE A 168 22.83 16.31 0.00
C ILE A 168 22.92 17.07 1.32
N LYS A 169 22.68 18.38 1.31
CA LYS A 169 22.66 19.20 2.53
C LYS A 169 21.57 18.71 3.49
N GLU A 170 20.35 18.48 3.00
CA GLU A 170 19.24 18.01 3.82
C GLU A 170 19.44 16.55 4.27
N ILE A 171 20.06 15.70 3.46
CA ILE A 171 20.43 14.33 3.86
C ILE A 171 21.42 14.37 5.04
N LYS A 172 22.47 15.19 4.94
CA LYS A 172 23.45 15.37 6.03
C LYS A 172 22.80 15.97 7.28
N ALA A 173 21.85 16.89 7.12
CA ALA A 173 21.11 17.46 8.24
C ALA A 173 20.29 16.38 8.97
N LEU A 174 19.54 15.55 8.24
CA LEU A 174 18.77 14.44 8.82
C LEU A 174 19.68 13.44 9.55
N CYS A 175 20.78 13.00 8.94
CA CYS A 175 21.74 12.10 9.58
C CYS A 175 22.42 12.73 10.82
N SER A 176 22.62 14.06 10.82
CA SER A 176 23.17 14.79 11.98
C SER A 176 22.17 14.85 13.13
N ILE A 177 20.89 15.09 12.85
CA ILE A 177 19.82 15.07 13.87
C ILE A 177 19.75 13.69 14.50
N LEU A 178 19.73 12.62 13.69
CA LEU A 178 19.70 11.25 14.18
C LEU A 178 20.92 10.94 15.06
N SER A 179 22.12 11.32 14.63
CA SER A 179 23.35 11.13 15.40
C SER A 179 23.31 11.88 16.74
N GLY A 180 22.78 13.10 16.76
CA GLY A 180 22.58 13.90 17.97
C GLY A 180 21.60 13.25 18.95
N LEU A 181 20.48 12.70 18.46
CA LEU A 181 19.52 11.96 19.29
C LEU A 181 20.11 10.66 19.84
N VAL A 182 20.96 9.98 19.07
CA VAL A 182 21.67 8.79 19.54
C VAL A 182 22.63 9.14 20.69
N ILE A 183 23.35 10.26 20.63
CA ILE A 183 24.19 10.71 21.76
C ILE A 183 23.36 10.93 23.02
N ALA A 184 22.22 11.62 22.89
CA ALA A 184 21.35 11.90 24.03
C ALA A 184 20.82 10.61 24.67
N ASN A 185 20.64 9.56 23.89
CA ASN A 185 20.19 8.26 24.37
C ASN A 185 21.32 7.36 24.90
N ASN A 186 22.46 7.32 24.20
CA ASN A 186 23.64 6.54 24.55
C ASN A 186 24.92 7.30 24.17
N TYR A 187 25.57 7.86 25.18
CA TYR A 187 26.74 8.73 25.00
C TYR A 187 27.90 8.02 24.29
N GLU A 188 28.21 6.78 24.63
CA GLU A 188 29.34 6.04 24.03
C GLU A 188 29.13 5.78 22.54
N ASN A 189 27.95 5.27 22.19
CA ASN A 189 27.62 4.95 20.80
C ASN A 189 27.47 6.22 19.95
N GLY A 190 26.87 7.25 20.51
CA GLY A 190 26.75 8.53 19.82
C GLY A 190 28.09 9.27 19.66
N GLN A 191 29.01 9.16 20.63
CA GLN A 191 30.37 9.68 20.48
C GLN A 191 31.09 9.03 19.30
N LYS A 192 30.95 7.72 19.09
CA LYS A 192 31.50 7.03 17.91
C LYS A 192 30.94 7.60 16.60
N LEU A 193 29.64 7.92 16.56
CA LEU A 193 29.00 8.51 15.38
C LEU A 193 29.50 9.93 15.06
N ILE A 194 29.77 10.75 16.08
CA ILE A 194 30.16 12.16 15.87
C ILE A 194 31.67 12.37 15.76
N ARG A 195 32.48 11.58 16.47
CA ARG A 195 33.93 11.79 16.57
C ARG A 195 34.64 11.76 15.22
N ASP A 196 34.06 11.04 14.25
CA ASP A 196 34.64 10.93 12.92
C ASP A 196 34.14 12.00 11.94
N ARG A 197 33.02 12.70 12.24
CA ARG A 197 32.27 13.57 11.29
C ARG A 197 32.13 13.00 9.87
N ASP A 198 32.31 11.69 9.74
CA ASP A 198 32.44 10.98 8.49
C ASP A 198 31.23 10.06 8.35
N PHE A 199 30.25 10.53 7.58
CA PHE A 199 29.01 9.79 7.33
C PHE A 199 29.29 8.44 6.66
N LEU A 200 30.40 8.33 5.92
CA LEU A 200 30.79 7.11 5.22
C LEU A 200 31.06 5.96 6.19
N ARG A 201 31.81 6.23 7.27
CA ARG A 201 32.13 5.24 8.31
C ARG A 201 30.90 4.75 9.07
N ASN A 202 29.87 5.57 9.15
CA ASN A 202 28.62 5.30 9.86
C ASN A 202 27.47 4.84 8.95
N SER A 203 27.74 4.60 7.66
CA SER A 203 26.77 4.20 6.66
C SER A 203 25.94 2.97 7.04
N ASN A 204 26.60 1.95 7.61
CA ASN A 204 25.95 0.73 8.10
C ASN A 204 24.95 1.03 9.23
N PHE A 205 25.26 1.98 10.10
CA PHE A 205 24.34 2.40 11.16
C PHE A 205 23.10 3.08 10.56
N PHE A 206 23.28 4.05 9.66
CA PHE A 206 22.14 4.75 9.06
C PHE A 206 21.23 3.82 8.25
N SER A 207 21.82 3.00 7.37
CA SER A 207 21.05 2.02 6.58
C SER A 207 20.30 1.00 7.44
N PHE A 208 20.88 0.58 8.57
CA PHE A 208 20.21 -0.26 9.56
C PHE A 208 19.01 0.44 10.22
N VAL A 209 19.17 1.69 10.67
CA VAL A 209 18.06 2.45 11.27
C VAL A 209 16.94 2.69 10.25
N PHE A 210 17.28 3.04 9.01
CA PHE A 210 16.28 3.23 7.94
C PHE A 210 15.58 1.93 7.54
N GLU A 211 16.28 0.79 7.57
CA GLU A 211 15.67 -0.54 7.41
C GLU A 211 14.66 -0.83 8.52
N ILE A 212 14.99 -0.54 9.79
CA ILE A 212 14.06 -0.71 10.92
C ILE A 212 12.76 0.06 10.68
N GLY A 213 12.85 1.32 10.23
CA GLY A 213 11.68 2.14 9.92
C GLY A 213 10.79 1.52 8.85
N ARG A 214 11.40 1.01 7.76
CA ARG A 214 10.68 0.35 6.67
C ARG A 214 10.05 -0.97 7.10
N ARG A 215 10.80 -1.82 7.78
CA ARG A 215 10.31 -3.08 8.35
C ARG A 215 9.17 -2.88 9.33
N TYR A 216 9.26 -1.87 10.20
CA TYR A 216 8.19 -1.53 11.14
C TYR A 216 6.91 -1.10 10.44
N LYS A 217 7.01 -0.25 9.41
CA LYS A 217 5.85 0.21 8.64
C LYS A 217 5.14 -0.95 7.93
N ILE A 218 5.87 -1.88 7.31
CA ILE A 218 5.26 -3.06 6.66
C ILE A 218 4.53 -3.93 7.69
N LEU A 219 5.12 -4.14 8.87
CA LEU A 219 4.47 -4.89 9.96
C LEU A 219 3.28 -4.15 10.58
N ASN A 220 3.23 -2.82 10.47
CA ASN A 220 2.22 -1.97 11.11
C ASN A 220 1.77 -0.85 10.17
N PRO A 221 0.97 -1.14 9.13
CA PRO A 221 0.63 -0.14 8.11
C PRO A 221 -0.12 1.10 8.65
N ASP A 222 -0.81 0.98 9.78
CA ASP A 222 -1.46 2.10 10.46
C ASP A 222 -0.52 3.06 11.21
N ARG A 223 0.77 2.70 11.38
CA ARG A 223 1.76 3.51 12.10
C ARG A 223 2.58 4.38 11.15
N MET A 224 3.34 5.33 11.70
CA MET A 224 4.20 6.27 10.94
C MET A 224 3.47 7.02 9.79
N ARG A 225 2.21 7.42 9.98
CA ARG A 225 1.39 8.03 8.91
C ARG A 225 2.00 9.32 8.34
N SER A 226 2.50 10.21 9.21
CA SER A 226 3.09 11.50 8.82
C SER A 226 4.58 11.44 8.48
N SER A 227 5.31 10.41 8.93
CA SER A 227 6.77 10.35 8.86
C SER A 227 7.30 9.36 7.82
N TYR A 228 6.54 8.33 7.47
CA TYR A 228 7.03 7.28 6.57
C TYR A 228 7.20 7.75 5.12
N GLY A 229 6.28 8.59 4.61
CA GLY A 229 6.43 9.17 3.27
C GLY A 229 7.73 9.97 3.13
N LYS A 230 8.07 10.75 4.17
CA LYS A 230 9.34 11.49 4.27
C LYS A 230 10.56 10.56 4.25
N LEU A 231 10.51 9.43 4.97
CA LEU A 231 11.56 8.41 4.93
C LEU A 231 11.72 7.83 3.52
N MET A 232 10.61 7.47 2.86
CA MET A 232 10.67 6.89 1.53
C MET A 232 11.19 7.88 0.48
N TYR A 233 10.74 9.13 0.52
CA TYR A 233 11.22 10.17 -0.39
C TYR A 233 12.69 10.52 -0.15
N PHE A 234 13.12 10.58 1.11
CA PHE A 234 14.54 10.66 1.46
C PHE A 234 15.34 9.50 0.84
N LEU A 235 14.86 8.26 0.96
CA LEU A 235 15.58 7.11 0.42
C LEU A 235 15.56 7.09 -1.11
N MET A 236 14.47 7.49 -1.77
CA MET A 236 14.43 7.65 -3.23
C MET A 236 15.50 8.63 -3.72
N ASP A 237 15.73 9.73 -3.00
CA ASP A 237 16.81 10.68 -3.33
C ASP A 237 18.21 10.05 -3.20
N THR A 238 18.43 9.25 -2.15
CA THR A 238 19.72 8.54 -1.96
C THR A 238 20.02 7.51 -3.05
N ARG A 239 19.02 7.18 -3.88
CA ARG A 239 19.11 6.23 -5.00
C ARG A 239 19.22 6.91 -6.36
N ARG A 240 19.37 8.23 -6.41
CA ARG A 240 19.79 8.94 -7.63
C ARG A 240 21.31 8.83 -7.78
N GLU A 241 21.78 8.46 -8.97
CA GLU A 241 23.20 8.22 -9.27
C GLU A 241 24.10 9.39 -8.82
N GLU A 242 23.76 10.61 -9.23
CA GLU A 242 24.50 11.83 -8.85
C GLU A 242 24.55 12.09 -7.33
N ILE A 243 23.53 11.67 -6.58
CA ILE A 243 23.47 11.83 -5.12
C ILE A 243 24.26 10.72 -4.45
N TYR A 244 24.11 9.50 -4.94
CA TYR A 244 24.80 8.32 -4.45
C TYR A 244 26.32 8.49 -4.56
N ASP A 245 26.81 8.96 -5.72
CA ASP A 245 28.24 9.21 -5.95
C ASP A 245 28.81 10.24 -4.97
N LEU A 246 28.05 11.31 -4.70
CA LEU A 246 28.46 12.39 -3.80
C LEU A 246 28.32 12.06 -2.31
N LEU A 247 27.39 11.18 -1.93
CA LEU A 247 27.28 10.65 -0.57
C LEU A 247 28.34 9.59 -0.29
N SER A 248 28.72 8.84 -1.32
CA SER A 248 29.69 7.74 -1.30
C SER A 248 29.30 6.57 -0.37
N PHE A 249 28.06 6.50 0.12
CA PHE A 249 27.56 5.36 0.90
C PHE A 249 26.08 5.04 0.67
N ASN A 250 25.70 3.78 0.94
CA ASN A 250 24.35 3.28 0.73
C ASN A 250 23.45 3.47 1.96
N CYS A 251 22.35 4.20 1.81
CA CYS A 251 21.31 4.37 2.84
C CYS A 251 20.28 3.23 2.88
N VAL A 252 20.29 2.31 1.92
CA VAL A 252 19.27 1.26 1.77
C VAL A 252 19.87 -0.12 2.04
N ALA A 253 19.51 -0.72 3.16
CA ALA A 253 19.74 -2.15 3.44
C ALA A 253 18.52 -3.00 3.06
N PRO A 254 18.66 -4.28 2.68
CA PRO A 254 17.50 -5.17 2.49
C PRO A 254 16.66 -5.32 3.76
N ILE A 255 15.34 -5.45 3.62
CA ILE A 255 14.45 -5.74 4.75
C ILE A 255 14.78 -7.10 5.33
N LYS A 256 14.96 -7.19 6.65
CA LYS A 256 15.17 -8.48 7.32
C LYS A 256 13.86 -9.24 7.40
N THR A 257 13.83 -10.42 6.80
CA THR A 257 12.66 -11.31 6.76
C THR A 257 12.79 -12.50 7.71
N VAL A 258 11.69 -13.24 7.89
CA VAL A 258 11.70 -14.53 8.59
C VAL A 258 12.65 -15.50 7.88
N TYR A 259 12.64 -15.52 6.55
CA TYR A 259 13.53 -16.37 5.76
C TYR A 259 15.01 -16.05 6.02
N ASP A 260 15.40 -14.78 6.07
CA ASP A 260 16.80 -14.39 6.27
C ASP A 260 17.36 -14.89 7.61
N LEU A 261 16.55 -14.86 8.67
CA LEU A 261 16.94 -15.40 9.97
C LEU A 261 17.05 -16.93 9.93
N LEU A 262 16.09 -17.62 9.32
CA LEU A 262 16.05 -19.09 9.30
C LEU A 262 17.10 -19.70 8.37
N LYS A 263 17.36 -19.09 7.20
CA LYS A 263 18.37 -19.56 6.24
C LYS A 263 19.77 -19.52 6.82
N GLY A 264 20.08 -18.51 7.65
CA GLY A 264 21.39 -18.33 8.27
C GLY A 264 21.67 -19.25 9.47
N LYS A 265 20.79 -20.22 9.76
CA LYS A 265 20.87 -21.06 10.97
C LYS A 265 20.70 -22.54 10.64
N LYS A 266 21.38 -23.39 11.41
CA LYS A 266 21.27 -24.84 11.24
C LYS A 266 19.86 -25.32 11.61
N ASN A 267 19.25 -26.11 10.72
CA ASN A 267 17.86 -26.60 10.81
C ASN A 267 16.80 -25.48 10.92
N GLY A 268 17.12 -24.26 10.51
CA GLY A 268 16.19 -23.13 10.65
C GLY A 268 14.98 -23.25 9.72
N LEU A 269 15.21 -23.59 8.44
CA LEU A 269 14.12 -23.76 7.48
C LEU A 269 13.22 -24.96 7.82
N ASP A 270 13.73 -25.95 8.56
CA ASP A 270 12.95 -27.12 8.99
C ASP A 270 11.79 -26.76 9.93
N VAL A 271 11.86 -25.60 10.60
CA VAL A 271 10.76 -25.06 11.41
C VAL A 271 9.53 -24.82 10.54
N LEU A 272 9.71 -24.39 9.29
CA LEU A 272 8.64 -24.07 8.35
C LEU A 272 7.91 -25.32 7.83
N ASN A 273 8.55 -26.48 7.92
CA ASN A 273 8.01 -27.77 7.48
C ASN A 273 7.28 -28.51 8.62
N ASP A 274 7.29 -28.01 9.86
CA ASP A 274 6.63 -28.69 10.98
C ASP A 274 5.10 -28.52 10.95
N ASN A 275 4.37 -29.63 11.10
CA ASN A 275 2.90 -29.66 11.09
C ASN A 275 2.25 -28.71 12.11
N LEU A 276 2.95 -28.38 13.21
CA LEU A 276 2.43 -27.48 14.24
C LEU A 276 2.61 -25.99 13.91
N ILE A 277 3.28 -25.63 12.80
CA ILE A 277 3.44 -24.21 12.43
C ILE A 277 2.10 -23.52 12.19
N LYS A 278 1.13 -24.22 11.59
CA LYS A 278 -0.22 -23.70 11.37
C LYS A 278 -0.93 -23.35 12.68
N ILE A 279 -0.77 -24.18 13.70
CA ILE A 279 -1.35 -23.95 15.04
C ILE A 279 -0.58 -22.86 15.79
N ALA A 280 0.75 -22.86 15.70
CA ALA A 280 1.59 -21.86 16.36
C ALA A 280 1.37 -20.44 15.82
N THR A 281 1.02 -20.32 14.54
CA THR A 281 0.86 -19.03 13.83
C THR A 281 -0.60 -18.62 13.63
N MET A 282 -1.58 -19.40 14.12
CA MET A 282 -2.99 -19.10 13.92
C MET A 282 -3.42 -17.79 14.62
N HIS A 283 -4.33 -17.06 13.97
CA HIS A 283 -5.07 -15.97 14.61
C HIS A 283 -6.08 -16.52 15.62
N ILE A 284 -6.29 -15.82 16.72
CA ILE A 284 -7.25 -16.21 17.77
C ILE A 284 -8.51 -15.37 17.59
N ASP A 285 -9.63 -16.02 17.28
CA ASP A 285 -10.90 -15.33 17.10
C ASP A 285 -11.48 -14.87 18.44
N ALA A 286 -11.77 -13.57 18.55
CA ALA A 286 -12.35 -12.97 19.74
C ALA A 286 -13.89 -13.15 19.83
N LYS A 287 -14.54 -13.69 18.80
CA LYS A 287 -16.01 -13.86 18.71
C LYS A 287 -16.55 -15.12 19.41
N GLY A 288 -15.68 -15.97 19.97
CA GLY A 288 -16.05 -17.22 20.65
C GLY A 288 -16.36 -17.08 22.14
N SER A 289 -16.85 -18.15 22.76
CA SER A 289 -16.97 -18.22 24.21
C SER A 289 -15.60 -18.11 24.88
N ARG A 290 -15.54 -17.56 26.11
CA ARG A 290 -14.28 -17.45 26.87
C ARG A 290 -13.52 -18.79 26.98
N SER A 291 -14.25 -19.91 27.05
CA SER A 291 -13.67 -21.26 27.11
C SER A 291 -13.00 -21.66 25.79
N GLU A 292 -13.65 -21.40 24.65
CA GLU A 292 -13.10 -21.67 23.32
C GLU A 292 -11.87 -20.81 23.04
N ILE A 293 -11.93 -19.52 23.36
CA ILE A 293 -10.79 -18.59 23.24
C ILE A 293 -9.61 -19.11 24.07
N GLN A 294 -9.85 -19.49 25.33
CA GLN A 294 -8.79 -20.01 26.20
C GLN A 294 -8.20 -21.33 25.68
N LYS A 295 -9.03 -22.20 25.07
CA LYS A 295 -8.58 -23.45 24.45
C LYS A 295 -7.67 -23.17 23.25
N GLN A 296 -8.05 -22.24 22.37
CA GLN A 296 -7.23 -21.83 21.23
C GLN A 296 -5.89 -21.21 21.69
N ILE A 297 -5.93 -20.31 22.68
CA ILE A 297 -4.71 -19.73 23.28
C ILE A 297 -3.78 -20.84 23.77
N LYS A 298 -4.32 -21.79 24.54
CA LYS A 298 -3.53 -22.89 25.10
C LYS A 298 -2.90 -23.76 24.01
N GLN A 299 -3.67 -24.15 22.99
CA GLN A 299 -3.17 -24.94 21.86
C GLN A 299 -2.05 -24.22 21.10
N LYS A 300 -2.21 -22.92 20.85
CA LYS A 300 -1.18 -22.09 20.21
C LYS A 300 0.09 -22.00 21.05
N GLU A 301 -0.03 -21.72 22.33
CA GLU A 301 1.13 -21.64 23.24
C GLU A 301 1.87 -22.99 23.37
N GLU A 302 1.14 -24.10 23.41
CA GLU A 302 1.73 -25.44 23.44
C GLU A 302 2.50 -25.74 22.15
N ALA A 303 1.95 -25.38 20.99
CA ALA A 303 2.62 -25.51 19.70
C ALA A 303 3.90 -24.66 19.63
N ILE A 304 3.85 -23.38 20.06
CA ILE A 304 5.02 -22.50 20.11
C ILE A 304 6.10 -23.09 21.03
N LYS A 305 5.73 -23.54 22.24
CA LYS A 305 6.66 -24.16 23.20
C LYS A 305 7.29 -25.43 22.64
N TYR A 306 6.52 -26.25 21.92
CA TYR A 306 7.05 -27.45 21.27
C TYR A 306 8.06 -27.10 20.18
N LEU A 307 7.70 -26.22 19.25
CA LEU A 307 8.58 -25.83 18.14
C LEU A 307 9.87 -25.19 18.66
N SER A 308 9.75 -24.29 19.64
CA SER A 308 10.90 -23.68 20.29
C SER A 308 11.83 -24.73 20.91
N ARG A 309 11.30 -25.71 21.65
CA ARG A 309 12.13 -26.78 22.26
C ARG A 309 12.75 -27.73 21.24
N LYS A 310 12.03 -28.06 20.17
CA LYS A 310 12.47 -29.02 19.15
C LYS A 310 13.60 -28.45 18.28
N TYR A 311 13.50 -27.17 17.92
CA TYR A 311 14.42 -26.54 16.97
C TYR A 311 15.47 -25.64 17.63
N ALA A 312 15.34 -25.31 18.93
CA ALA A 312 16.38 -24.59 19.66
C ALA A 312 17.53 -25.53 20.09
N SER A 313 18.75 -25.00 20.18
CA SER A 313 19.86 -25.77 20.76
C SER A 313 19.71 -25.97 22.28
N ASN A 314 20.00 -27.19 22.76
CA ASN A 314 20.07 -27.50 24.19
C ASN A 314 21.27 -26.84 24.92
N SER A 315 22.20 -26.21 24.20
CA SER A 315 23.42 -25.62 24.78
C SER A 315 23.21 -24.22 25.40
N SER A 316 22.05 -23.58 25.21
CA SER A 316 21.80 -22.21 25.66
C SER A 316 21.50 -22.04 27.15
N LYS A 317 21.76 -23.04 28.01
CA LYS A 317 21.57 -22.91 29.47
C LYS A 317 22.65 -22.09 30.18
N ASN A 318 23.78 -21.78 29.54
CA ASN A 318 24.93 -21.10 30.16
C ASN A 318 25.23 -19.66 29.70
N SER A 319 24.45 -19.04 28.78
CA SER A 319 24.75 -17.68 28.29
C SER A 319 24.08 -16.53 29.06
N LYS A 320 23.45 -16.78 30.21
CA LYS A 320 22.75 -15.76 31.03
C LYS A 320 23.65 -14.68 31.67
N LYS A 321 24.94 -14.57 31.32
CA LYS A 321 25.88 -13.66 32.00
C LYS A 321 26.30 -12.38 31.24
N ASN A 322 25.85 -12.14 30.01
CA ASN A 322 26.23 -10.92 29.26
C ASN A 322 25.04 -10.01 28.87
N LEU A 323 23.95 -10.03 29.64
CA LEU A 323 22.66 -9.41 29.26
C LEU A 323 22.58 -7.87 29.41
N PHE A 324 23.66 -7.17 29.72
CA PHE A 324 23.66 -5.70 29.92
C PHE A 324 24.71 -4.94 29.10
N ARG A 325 25.22 -5.53 28.00
CA ARG A 325 25.90 -4.75 26.96
C ARG A 325 24.90 -4.46 25.85
N ILE A 326 24.65 -3.17 25.61
CA ILE A 326 23.97 -2.65 24.42
C ILE A 326 24.86 -3.06 23.24
N ASN A 327 24.54 -4.20 22.62
CA ASN A 327 25.43 -4.87 21.69
C ASN A 327 25.00 -4.53 20.27
N ILE A 328 25.40 -3.34 19.82
CA ILE A 328 25.21 -2.94 18.43
C ILE A 328 26.13 -3.83 17.58
N PRO A 329 25.60 -4.72 16.72
CA PRO A 329 26.44 -5.61 15.91
C PRO A 329 27.42 -4.83 15.03
N ILE A 330 27.05 -3.61 14.65
CA ILE A 330 27.78 -2.74 13.71
C ILE A 330 29.04 -2.11 14.35
N PHE A 331 29.06 -1.84 15.66
CA PHE A 331 30.23 -1.21 16.31
C PHE A 331 31.25 -2.22 16.86
N ASN A 332 30.98 -3.53 16.80
CA ASN A 332 31.94 -4.56 17.20
C ASN A 332 32.84 -5.01 16.05
N ASN A 333 32.45 -4.80 14.79
CA ASN A 333 33.24 -5.24 13.63
C ASN A 333 34.41 -4.31 13.26
N GLN A 334 34.59 -3.16 13.92
CA GLN A 334 35.71 -2.25 13.63
C GLN A 334 37.01 -2.59 14.39
N ASN A 335 37.03 -3.65 15.22
CA ASN A 335 38.22 -4.01 16.01
C ASN A 335 38.83 -5.38 15.68
N ASN A 336 38.34 -6.10 14.67
CA ASN A 336 38.85 -7.44 14.31
C ASN A 336 39.23 -7.50 12.82
N GLU A 337 40.20 -6.69 12.38
CA GLU A 337 40.73 -6.79 11.00
C GLU A 337 41.97 -7.70 10.86
N ASP A 338 42.45 -8.36 11.93
CA ASP A 338 43.71 -9.13 11.86
C ASP A 338 43.62 -10.65 12.12
N ASP A 339 42.46 -11.24 12.38
CA ASP A 339 42.36 -12.70 12.57
C ASP A 339 41.05 -13.23 11.97
N ASP A 340 41.10 -13.80 10.75
CA ASP A 340 40.35 -15.02 10.39
C ASP A 340 40.45 -15.30 8.88
N ALA A 341 41.57 -15.85 8.45
CA ALA A 341 41.62 -16.72 7.28
C ALA A 341 41.68 -18.17 7.80
N ASN A 342 40.58 -18.93 7.61
CA ASN A 342 40.41 -20.38 7.81
C ASN A 342 39.60 -20.86 9.03
N ASN A 343 38.38 -20.38 9.22
CA ASN A 343 37.34 -21.20 9.85
C ASN A 343 36.15 -21.31 8.90
N ALA A 344 35.84 -22.52 8.43
CA ALA A 344 34.57 -22.79 7.79
C ALA A 344 33.49 -22.58 8.86
N GLU A 345 32.78 -21.45 8.80
CA GLU A 345 31.77 -21.08 9.80
C GLU A 345 30.66 -22.14 9.86
N GLU A 346 30.70 -23.02 10.86
CA GLU A 346 29.57 -23.88 11.17
C GLU A 346 28.36 -23.00 11.51
N LEU A 347 27.27 -23.14 10.75
CA LEU A 347 26.03 -22.41 10.99
C LEU A 347 25.57 -22.62 12.42
N GLN A 348 25.38 -21.51 13.14
CA GLN A 348 24.89 -21.53 14.51
C GLN A 348 23.45 -22.07 14.55
N PHE A 349 23.12 -22.80 15.62
CA PHE A 349 21.74 -23.21 15.88
C PHE A 349 20.86 -22.02 16.29
N LEU A 350 19.55 -22.15 16.10
CA LEU A 350 18.57 -21.18 16.60
C LEU A 350 18.49 -21.20 18.14
N SER A 351 18.29 -20.02 18.71
CA SER A 351 17.85 -19.85 20.10
C SER A 351 16.32 -19.94 20.21
N SER A 352 15.83 -20.23 21.42
CA SER A 352 14.39 -20.22 21.74
C SER A 352 13.73 -18.88 21.38
N GLU A 353 14.43 -17.77 21.65
CA GLU A 353 13.93 -16.42 21.39
C GLU A 353 13.86 -16.12 19.88
N GLU A 354 14.84 -16.56 19.09
CA GLU A 354 14.80 -16.41 17.63
C GLU A 354 13.64 -17.19 17.01
N ILE A 355 13.36 -18.42 17.48
CA ILE A 355 12.22 -19.22 17.01
C ILE A 355 10.91 -18.54 17.37
N GLU A 356 10.75 -18.11 18.62
CA GLU A 356 9.55 -17.38 19.06
C GLU A 356 9.35 -16.11 18.23
N ARG A 357 10.42 -15.35 17.97
CA ARG A 357 10.38 -14.15 17.12
C ARG A 357 9.92 -14.47 15.70
N CYS A 358 10.42 -15.56 15.08
CA CYS A 358 9.93 -16.03 13.77
C CYS A 358 8.43 -16.37 13.81
N LEU A 359 7.99 -17.14 14.80
CA LEU A 359 6.60 -17.56 14.93
C LEU A 359 5.66 -16.37 15.18
N TYR A 360 6.09 -15.39 15.99
CA TYR A 360 5.33 -14.17 16.20
C TYR A 360 5.26 -13.29 14.94
N SER A 361 6.32 -13.21 14.14
CA SER A 361 6.28 -12.55 12.82
C SER A 361 5.26 -13.17 11.88
N LEU A 362 5.22 -14.50 11.80
CA LEU A 362 4.23 -15.22 10.98
C LEU A 362 2.81 -15.04 11.52
N CYS A 363 2.64 -15.01 12.84
CA CYS A 363 1.36 -14.69 13.49
C CYS A 363 0.89 -13.26 13.18
N ASP A 364 1.80 -12.29 13.23
CA ASP A 364 1.50 -10.88 12.92
C ASP A 364 1.04 -10.78 11.45
N TYR A 365 1.71 -11.48 10.52
CA TYR A 365 1.27 -11.62 9.12
C TYR A 365 -0.15 -12.19 9.01
N ASN A 366 -0.42 -13.36 9.59
CA ASN A 366 -1.74 -14.00 9.51
C ASN A 366 -2.86 -13.11 10.09
N THR A 367 -2.55 -12.41 11.18
CA THR A 367 -3.48 -11.48 11.83
C THR A 367 -3.78 -10.29 10.90
N HIS A 368 -2.76 -9.74 10.25
CA HIS A 368 -2.94 -8.62 9.33
C HIS A 368 -3.78 -9.02 8.11
N ILE A 369 -3.49 -10.17 7.48
CA ILE A 369 -4.29 -10.67 6.35
C ILE A 369 -5.75 -10.83 6.77
N LYS A 370 -6.02 -11.40 7.94
CA LYS A 370 -7.39 -11.56 8.44
C LYS A 370 -8.07 -10.20 8.68
N MET A 371 -7.40 -9.27 9.37
CA MET A 371 -7.95 -7.94 9.65
C MET A 371 -8.25 -7.14 8.37
N PHE A 372 -7.46 -7.32 7.32
CA PHE A 372 -7.71 -6.68 6.03
C PHE A 372 -8.91 -7.32 5.30
N CYS A 373 -8.92 -8.66 5.23
CA CYS A 373 -9.87 -9.40 4.40
C CYS A 373 -11.26 -9.53 5.03
N GLU A 374 -11.34 -9.68 6.35
CA GLU A 374 -12.60 -9.97 7.06
C GLU A 374 -13.69 -8.90 6.83
N PRO A 375 -13.41 -7.59 6.86
CA PRO A 375 -14.41 -6.59 6.52
C PRO A 375 -14.93 -6.74 5.08
N CYS A 376 -14.08 -7.12 4.13
CA CYS A 376 -14.51 -7.39 2.75
C CYS A 376 -15.44 -8.60 2.69
N GLU A 377 -15.08 -9.70 3.37
CA GLU A 377 -15.89 -10.92 3.47
C GLU A 377 -17.29 -10.63 4.03
N ILE A 378 -17.36 -9.90 5.15
CA ILE A 378 -18.63 -9.56 5.80
C ILE A 378 -19.49 -8.66 4.90
N MET A 379 -18.89 -7.70 4.19
CA MET A 379 -19.63 -6.85 3.25
C MET A 379 -20.13 -7.64 2.04
N ILE A 380 -19.36 -8.62 1.55
CA ILE A 380 -19.82 -9.55 0.50
C ILE A 380 -21.01 -10.37 1.00
N ASP A 381 -20.97 -10.85 2.24
CA ASP A 381 -22.07 -11.62 2.84
C ASP A 381 -23.33 -10.76 2.98
N TYR A 382 -23.20 -9.49 3.41
CA TYR A 382 -24.33 -8.56 3.42
C TYR A 382 -24.90 -8.31 2.03
N LEU A 383 -24.04 -8.14 1.01
CA LEU A 383 -24.49 -7.97 -0.37
C LEU A 383 -25.27 -9.19 -0.87
N LYS A 384 -24.75 -10.41 -0.66
CA LYS A 384 -25.40 -11.65 -1.10
C LYS A 384 -26.66 -11.99 -0.32
N THR A 385 -26.74 -11.61 0.95
CA THR A 385 -27.87 -11.95 1.81
C THR A 385 -29.05 -10.99 1.63
N PHE A 386 -28.78 -9.70 1.41
CA PHE A 386 -29.82 -8.67 1.37
C PHE A 386 -30.32 -8.31 -0.03
N TYR A 387 -29.62 -8.72 -1.09
CA TYR A 387 -29.93 -8.32 -2.46
C TYR A 387 -29.90 -9.52 -3.39
N ASP A 388 -30.98 -9.69 -4.16
CA ASP A 388 -31.03 -10.60 -5.30
C ASP A 388 -30.70 -9.79 -6.57
N PRO A 389 -29.61 -10.13 -7.31
CA PRO A 389 -29.20 -9.39 -8.51
C PRO A 389 -30.27 -9.32 -9.61
N TYR A 390 -31.33 -10.13 -9.53
CA TYR A 390 -32.41 -10.19 -10.50
C TYR A 390 -33.73 -9.58 -10.04
N GLU A 391 -33.81 -9.16 -8.78
CA GLU A 391 -35.02 -8.55 -8.25
C GLU A 391 -35.17 -7.11 -8.78
N LYS A 392 -36.10 -6.91 -9.73
CA LYS A 392 -36.28 -5.62 -10.38
C LYS A 392 -37.04 -4.59 -9.54
N ASN A 393 -37.84 -5.02 -8.56
CA ASN A 393 -38.83 -4.20 -7.86
C ASN A 393 -38.59 -4.09 -6.34
N SER A 394 -37.34 -4.19 -5.90
CA SER A 394 -36.99 -3.97 -4.49
C SER A 394 -36.98 -2.48 -4.15
N SER A 395 -37.56 -2.11 -3.01
CA SER A 395 -37.40 -0.76 -2.43
C SER A 395 -35.94 -0.41 -2.14
N TYR A 396 -35.08 -1.43 -2.04
CA TYR A 396 -33.63 -1.31 -1.85
C TYR A 396 -32.83 -1.68 -3.11
N SER A 397 -33.38 -1.48 -4.31
CA SER A 397 -32.64 -1.62 -5.59
C SER A 397 -31.25 -0.97 -5.52
N LEU A 398 -30.21 -1.52 -6.14
CA LEU A 398 -28.87 -0.89 -6.16
C LEU A 398 -28.66 0.03 -7.37
N SER A 399 -29.68 0.28 -8.19
CA SER A 399 -29.54 1.11 -9.39
C SER A 399 -29.04 2.53 -9.06
N ILE A 400 -28.10 3.02 -9.87
CA ILE A 400 -27.57 4.39 -9.82
C ILE A 400 -27.66 5.03 -11.20
N GLU A 401 -27.74 6.36 -11.24
CA GLU A 401 -27.88 7.12 -12.49
C GLU A 401 -27.00 8.37 -12.44
N SER A 402 -26.20 8.57 -13.48
CA SER A 402 -25.30 9.71 -13.58
C SER A 402 -26.05 11.04 -13.43
N GLY A 403 -25.49 11.95 -12.62
CA GLY A 403 -26.10 13.24 -12.28
C GLY A 403 -27.14 13.18 -11.15
N LYS A 404 -27.60 11.99 -10.73
CA LYS A 404 -28.51 11.85 -9.58
C LYS A 404 -27.73 11.57 -8.30
N GLN A 405 -28.04 12.34 -7.24
CA GLN A 405 -27.44 12.18 -5.91
C GLN A 405 -25.90 12.20 -5.90
N GLY A 406 -25.27 12.81 -6.91
CA GLY A 406 -23.82 12.90 -7.06
C GLY A 406 -23.16 11.71 -7.75
N SER A 407 -23.93 10.72 -8.21
CA SER A 407 -23.42 9.59 -9.00
C SER A 407 -22.83 10.09 -10.32
N ARG A 408 -21.72 9.49 -10.74
CA ARG A 408 -21.13 9.71 -12.07
C ARG A 408 -21.35 8.54 -13.01
N LEU A 409 -21.61 7.35 -12.46
CA LEU A 409 -21.92 6.14 -13.20
C LEU A 409 -23.45 5.94 -13.32
N THR A 410 -23.85 5.22 -14.36
CA THR A 410 -25.23 4.75 -14.55
C THR A 410 -25.21 3.24 -14.61
N HIS A 411 -25.79 2.57 -13.62
CA HIS A 411 -25.87 1.11 -13.53
C HIS A 411 -27.29 0.67 -13.17
N SER A 412 -27.75 -0.40 -13.82
CA SER A 412 -28.92 -1.16 -13.37
C SER A 412 -28.63 -1.83 -12.01
N HIS A 413 -29.67 -2.34 -11.34
CA HIS A 413 -29.49 -3.07 -10.08
C HIS A 413 -28.47 -4.21 -10.20
N ASN A 414 -28.64 -5.07 -11.20
CA ASN A 414 -27.75 -6.19 -11.48
C ASN A 414 -26.30 -5.72 -11.73
N ARG A 415 -26.14 -4.68 -12.55
CA ARG A 415 -24.83 -4.15 -12.91
C ARG A 415 -24.11 -3.55 -11.70
N GLN A 416 -24.82 -2.79 -10.85
CA GLN A 416 -24.25 -2.26 -9.61
C GLN A 416 -23.92 -3.39 -8.63
N TYR A 417 -24.80 -4.39 -8.49
CA TYR A 417 -24.54 -5.56 -7.65
C TYR A 417 -23.22 -6.24 -8.06
N MET A 418 -23.04 -6.54 -9.36
CA MET A 418 -21.81 -7.15 -9.86
C MET A 418 -20.59 -6.26 -9.69
N TYR A 419 -20.74 -4.95 -9.94
CA TYR A 419 -19.68 -3.96 -9.76
C TYR A 419 -19.15 -3.94 -8.32
N VAL A 420 -20.05 -3.92 -7.33
CA VAL A 420 -19.71 -3.95 -5.91
C VAL A 420 -19.09 -5.29 -5.54
N LEU A 421 -19.71 -6.40 -5.94
CA LEU A 421 -19.22 -7.76 -5.64
C LEU A 421 -17.79 -7.96 -6.14
N GLN A 422 -17.53 -7.63 -7.41
CA GLN A 422 -16.21 -7.73 -8.02
C GLN A 422 -15.18 -6.83 -7.32
N THR A 423 -15.58 -5.62 -6.93
CA THR A 423 -14.69 -4.70 -6.19
C THR A 423 -14.31 -5.25 -4.82
N LEU A 424 -15.27 -5.79 -4.05
CA LEU A 424 -15.01 -6.34 -2.73
C LEU A 424 -14.12 -7.60 -2.79
N TYR A 425 -14.31 -8.45 -3.81
CA TYR A 425 -13.40 -9.58 -4.06
C TYR A 425 -12.00 -9.13 -4.44
N LEU A 426 -11.89 -8.10 -5.29
CA LEU A 426 -10.61 -7.50 -5.65
C LEU A 426 -9.88 -6.94 -4.42
N TRP A 427 -10.57 -6.17 -3.59
CA TRP A 427 -10.00 -5.64 -2.36
C TRP A 427 -9.57 -6.73 -1.39
N LYS A 428 -10.36 -7.81 -1.27
CA LYS A 428 -9.95 -8.99 -0.49
C LYS A 428 -8.66 -9.61 -1.03
N GLU A 429 -8.56 -9.87 -2.33
CA GLU A 429 -7.38 -10.53 -2.92
C GLU A 429 -6.13 -9.62 -2.87
N ILE A 430 -6.29 -8.30 -2.97
CA ILE A 430 -5.23 -7.32 -2.68
C ILE A 430 -4.75 -7.45 -1.23
N GLY A 431 -5.69 -7.60 -0.29
CA GLY A 431 -5.39 -7.83 1.13
C GLY A 431 -4.53 -9.07 1.37
N GLU A 432 -4.88 -10.18 0.71
CA GLU A 432 -4.13 -11.46 0.77
C GLU A 432 -2.68 -11.31 0.29
N HIS A 433 -2.43 -10.40 -0.66
CA HIS A 433 -1.11 -10.15 -1.25
C HIS A 433 -0.40 -8.90 -0.72
N MET A 434 -0.95 -8.22 0.30
CA MET A 434 -0.49 -6.89 0.69
C MET A 434 1.01 -6.83 1.07
N PHE A 435 1.52 -7.81 1.81
CA PHE A 435 2.95 -7.86 2.17
C PHE A 435 3.87 -8.04 0.95
N PHE A 436 3.43 -8.85 -0.01
CA PHE A 436 4.18 -9.04 -1.25
C PHE A 436 4.13 -7.78 -2.13
N LEU A 437 2.99 -7.09 -2.18
CA LEU A 437 2.85 -5.79 -2.82
C LEU A 437 3.76 -4.74 -2.18
N TRP A 438 3.88 -4.71 -0.85
CA TRP A 438 4.83 -3.84 -0.13
C TRP A 438 6.28 -4.10 -0.56
N ALA A 439 6.69 -5.37 -0.60
CA ALA A 439 8.04 -5.74 -1.05
C ALA A 439 8.28 -5.32 -2.51
N CYS A 440 7.29 -5.51 -3.39
CA CYS A 440 7.36 -5.04 -4.78
C CYS A 440 7.45 -3.51 -4.87
N ALA A 441 6.67 -2.80 -4.04
CA ALA A 441 6.64 -1.34 -4.02
C ALA A 441 7.99 -0.75 -3.63
N GLU A 442 8.64 -1.26 -2.58
CA GLU A 442 10.00 -0.85 -2.20
C GLU A 442 11.03 -1.18 -3.29
N ASN A 443 10.92 -2.37 -3.89
CA ASN A 443 11.79 -2.79 -4.97
C ASN A 443 11.62 -1.98 -6.26
N ASP A 444 10.47 -1.33 -6.47
CA ASP A 444 10.27 -0.36 -7.54
C ASP A 444 10.84 1.01 -7.14
N MET A 445 10.59 1.46 -5.90
CA MET A 445 11.00 2.80 -5.44
C MET A 445 12.51 2.98 -5.29
N LEU A 446 13.19 1.95 -4.82
CA LEU A 446 14.60 2.01 -4.41
C LEU A 446 15.55 1.41 -5.46
N ASP A 447 15.05 1.09 -6.65
CA ASP A 447 15.85 0.60 -7.77
C ASP A 447 16.60 1.76 -8.46
N PHE A 448 17.93 1.66 -8.53
CA PHE A 448 18.78 2.62 -9.25
C PHE A 448 18.40 2.77 -10.72
N LYS A 449 17.86 1.70 -11.33
CA LYS A 449 17.46 1.68 -12.74
C LYS A 449 16.07 2.27 -12.99
N ASN A 450 15.36 2.67 -11.93
CA ASN A 450 14.01 3.21 -12.01
C ASN A 450 13.94 4.60 -11.32
N PRO A 451 14.66 5.62 -11.80
CA PRO A 451 14.66 6.93 -11.17
C PRO A 451 13.28 7.61 -11.30
N TYR A 452 12.88 8.35 -10.28
CA TYR A 452 11.67 9.16 -10.32
C TYR A 452 11.92 10.48 -11.07
N ARG A 453 10.84 11.12 -11.54
CA ARG A 453 10.84 12.50 -12.05
C ARG A 453 9.94 13.35 -11.17
N LEU A 454 10.42 14.52 -10.77
CA LEU A 454 9.60 15.47 -10.02
C LEU A 454 8.70 16.21 -11.03
N MET A 455 7.38 16.05 -10.91
CA MET A 455 6.42 16.57 -11.88
C MET A 455 5.18 17.10 -11.17
N ASP A 456 4.64 18.22 -11.64
CA ASP A 456 3.31 18.66 -11.23
C ASP A 456 2.27 17.76 -11.90
N THR A 457 1.40 17.20 -11.08
CA THR A 457 0.36 16.25 -11.48
C THR A 457 -1.01 16.90 -11.62
N GLY A 458 -1.13 18.21 -11.36
CA GLY A 458 -2.40 18.90 -11.16
C GLY A 458 -2.93 18.77 -9.73
N GLN A 459 -2.42 17.82 -8.95
CA GLN A 459 -2.67 17.65 -7.51
C GLN A 459 -1.46 18.10 -6.66
N GLY A 460 -0.54 18.86 -7.27
CA GLY A 460 0.72 19.27 -6.68
C GLY A 460 1.92 18.52 -7.22
N LEU A 461 3.09 18.88 -6.68
CA LEU A 461 4.39 18.37 -7.11
C LEU A 461 4.62 16.98 -6.53
N ASN A 462 4.72 15.98 -7.40
CA ASN A 462 4.86 14.58 -7.02
C ASN A 462 6.12 13.94 -7.63
N ARG A 463 6.66 12.96 -6.90
CA ARG A 463 7.74 12.10 -7.39
C ARG A 463 7.13 11.00 -8.24
N MET A 464 7.03 11.24 -9.55
CA MET A 464 6.47 10.31 -10.51
C MET A 464 7.47 9.21 -10.86
N GLN A 465 7.08 7.96 -10.68
CA GLN A 465 7.95 6.80 -10.84
C GLN A 465 7.14 5.57 -11.28
N SER A 466 7.66 4.82 -12.25
CA SER A 466 7.00 3.61 -12.73
C SER A 466 6.99 2.51 -11.66
N GLY A 467 5.87 1.80 -11.50
CA GLY A 467 5.72 0.69 -10.56
C GLY A 467 5.50 -0.65 -11.26
N HIS A 468 6.45 -1.07 -12.10
CA HIS A 468 6.25 -2.21 -13.00
C HIS A 468 6.07 -3.54 -12.25
N LYS A 469 6.74 -3.76 -11.11
CA LYS A 469 6.58 -4.97 -10.30
C LYS A 469 5.19 -4.99 -9.65
N VAL A 470 4.80 -3.88 -9.01
CA VAL A 470 3.46 -3.75 -8.40
C VAL A 470 2.36 -3.91 -9.44
N LEU A 471 2.50 -3.25 -10.60
CA LEU A 471 1.53 -3.35 -11.71
C LEU A 471 1.39 -4.79 -12.23
N SER A 472 2.50 -5.53 -12.35
CA SER A 472 2.48 -6.94 -12.77
C SER A 472 1.70 -7.81 -11.79
N VAL A 473 1.91 -7.62 -10.48
CA VAL A 473 1.18 -8.36 -9.45
C VAL A 473 -0.31 -7.99 -9.46
N MET A 474 -0.64 -6.70 -9.56
CA MET A 474 -2.02 -6.24 -9.62
C MET A 474 -2.79 -6.75 -10.83
N LYS A 475 -2.13 -6.88 -11.99
CA LYS A 475 -2.74 -7.50 -13.18
C LYS A 475 -3.10 -8.97 -12.94
N LYS A 476 -2.23 -9.72 -12.25
CA LYS A 476 -2.51 -11.13 -11.89
C LYS A 476 -3.68 -11.24 -10.92
N ILE A 477 -3.69 -10.41 -9.88
CA ILE A 477 -4.79 -10.34 -8.91
C ILE A 477 -6.11 -10.02 -9.62
N LEU A 478 -6.14 -9.00 -10.49
CA LEU A 478 -7.32 -8.65 -11.25
C LEU A 478 -7.80 -9.81 -12.13
N HIS A 479 -6.88 -10.45 -12.85
CA HIS A 479 -7.21 -11.59 -13.71
C HIS A 479 -7.81 -12.77 -12.92
N ASN A 480 -7.28 -13.09 -11.75
CA ASN A 480 -7.80 -14.14 -10.88
C ASN A 480 -9.24 -13.83 -10.44
N VAL A 481 -9.52 -12.60 -10.04
CA VAL A 481 -10.88 -12.16 -9.65
C VAL A 481 -11.84 -12.25 -10.83
N GLN A 482 -11.42 -11.78 -12.02
CA GLN A 482 -12.21 -11.85 -13.24
C GLN A 482 -12.55 -13.30 -13.61
N LYS A 483 -11.56 -14.19 -13.56
CA LYS A 483 -11.74 -15.64 -13.80
C LYS A 483 -12.70 -16.26 -12.78
N LYS A 484 -12.58 -15.89 -11.50
CA LYS A 484 -13.39 -16.43 -10.41
C LYS A 484 -14.86 -16.01 -10.50
N LEU A 485 -15.15 -14.81 -10.99
CA LEU A 485 -16.50 -14.24 -11.03
C LEU A 485 -17.16 -14.27 -12.42
N GLY A 486 -16.44 -14.72 -13.45
CA GLY A 486 -17.01 -14.93 -14.79
C GLY A 486 -17.36 -13.64 -15.54
N GLY A 487 -16.66 -12.52 -15.27
CA GLY A 487 -16.88 -11.25 -15.94
C GLY A 487 -16.27 -10.05 -15.21
N TRP A 488 -16.39 -8.86 -15.81
CA TRP A 488 -15.91 -7.61 -15.23
C TRP A 488 -16.81 -6.44 -15.62
N VAL A 489 -17.24 -5.64 -14.64
CA VAL A 489 -18.01 -4.42 -14.87
C VAL A 489 -17.10 -3.22 -14.60
N GLY A 490 -16.95 -2.33 -15.58
CA GLY A 490 -16.11 -1.12 -15.48
C GLY A 490 -14.72 -1.31 -16.09
N SER A 491 -13.84 -0.33 -15.93
CA SER A 491 -12.52 -0.36 -16.55
C SER A 491 -11.57 -1.32 -15.80
N SER A 492 -10.74 -2.04 -16.56
CA SER A 492 -9.64 -2.86 -16.03
C SER A 492 -8.32 -2.08 -15.87
N MET A 493 -8.35 -0.76 -16.13
CA MET A 493 -7.15 0.08 -16.04
C MET A 493 -6.65 0.17 -14.60
N ILE A 494 -5.36 -0.09 -14.42
CA ILE A 494 -4.62 0.05 -13.15
C ILE A 494 -3.60 1.17 -13.34
N HIS A 495 -3.76 2.25 -12.58
CA HIS A 495 -2.89 3.41 -12.63
C HIS A 495 -1.61 3.17 -11.82
N MET A 496 -0.45 3.50 -12.39
CA MET A 496 0.84 3.34 -11.73
C MET A 496 1.92 4.17 -12.41
N GLY A 497 2.55 5.08 -11.67
CA GLY A 497 3.55 6.00 -12.20
C GLY A 497 2.97 7.08 -13.11
N ASP A 498 1.72 7.50 -12.85
CA ASP A 498 1.00 8.52 -13.61
C ASP A 498 0.39 9.59 -12.68
N THR A 499 -0.42 10.49 -13.22
CA THR A 499 -1.02 11.59 -12.43
C THR A 499 -2.01 11.11 -11.36
N ASN A 500 -2.59 9.93 -11.50
CA ASN A 500 -3.54 9.37 -10.53
C ASN A 500 -2.83 8.62 -9.40
N ILE A 501 -1.78 7.87 -9.75
CA ILE A 501 -0.94 7.12 -8.81
C ILE A 501 0.52 7.41 -9.14
N PRO A 502 1.11 8.48 -8.58
CA PRO A 502 2.45 8.95 -8.98
C PRO A 502 3.56 7.94 -8.74
N ASN A 503 3.46 7.12 -7.71
CA ASN A 503 4.45 6.11 -7.36
C ASN A 503 3.81 4.97 -6.56
N THR A 504 4.57 3.91 -6.33
CA THR A 504 4.09 2.72 -5.62
C THR A 504 3.84 2.97 -4.13
N PHE A 505 4.42 4.00 -3.50
CA PHE A 505 4.06 4.38 -2.14
C PHE A 505 2.62 4.90 -2.07
N MET A 506 2.23 5.79 -2.99
CA MET A 506 0.85 6.29 -3.08
C MET A 506 -0.15 5.16 -3.36
N PHE A 507 0.22 4.18 -4.18
CA PHE A 507 -0.57 2.96 -4.37
C PHE A 507 -0.81 2.22 -3.06
N ILE A 508 0.26 1.92 -2.33
CA ILE A 508 0.17 1.18 -1.06
C ILE A 508 -0.66 1.96 -0.04
N ASP A 509 -0.40 3.25 0.13
CA ASP A 509 -1.15 4.09 1.06
C ASP A 509 -2.64 4.07 0.72
N LYS A 510 -2.99 4.20 -0.57
CA LYS A 510 -4.37 4.11 -1.06
C LYS A 510 -5.03 2.80 -0.64
N TYR A 511 -4.47 1.63 -0.97
CA TYR A 511 -5.14 0.35 -0.66
C TYR A 511 -5.12 -0.03 0.81
N THR A 512 -4.19 0.48 1.62
CA THR A 512 -4.24 0.31 3.08
C THR A 512 -5.46 0.98 3.74
N GLN A 513 -6.19 1.84 3.00
CA GLN A 513 -7.42 2.47 3.49
C GLN A 513 -8.65 1.56 3.42
N VAL A 514 -8.64 0.48 2.65
CA VAL A 514 -9.78 -0.45 2.52
C VAL A 514 -10.32 -0.91 3.90
N PRO A 515 -9.52 -1.51 4.79
CA PRO A 515 -10.00 -1.89 6.12
C PRO A 515 -10.43 -0.70 6.97
N ARG A 516 -9.81 0.48 6.79
CA ARG A 516 -10.18 1.72 7.51
C ARG A 516 -11.58 2.22 7.13
N ILE A 517 -11.97 2.02 5.86
CA ILE A 517 -13.31 2.34 5.36
C ILE A 517 -14.33 1.28 5.79
N LEU A 518 -14.04 0.00 5.56
CA LEU A 518 -15.02 -1.07 5.74
C LEU A 518 -15.23 -1.47 7.21
N THR A 519 -14.18 -1.47 8.04
CA THR A 519 -14.27 -1.93 9.44
C THR A 519 -15.30 -1.14 10.24
N PRO A 520 -15.33 0.21 10.22
CA PRO A 520 -16.33 0.96 10.96
C PRO A 520 -17.77 0.71 10.49
N ILE A 521 -17.98 0.48 9.18
CA ILE A 521 -19.28 0.13 8.62
C ILE A 521 -19.72 -1.24 9.13
N VAL A 522 -18.83 -2.24 9.04
CA VAL A 522 -19.08 -3.60 9.52
C VAL A 522 -19.38 -3.63 11.03
N LEU A 523 -18.60 -2.90 11.84
CA LEU A 523 -18.81 -2.81 13.28
C LEU A 523 -20.18 -2.20 13.61
N CYS A 524 -20.57 -1.13 12.91
CA CYS A 524 -21.89 -0.53 13.03
C CYS A 524 -22.98 -1.56 12.69
N LEU A 525 -22.88 -2.22 11.54
CA LEU A 525 -23.85 -3.22 11.08
C LEU A 525 -24.02 -4.39 12.06
N GLN A 526 -22.92 -4.90 12.61
CA GLN A 526 -22.95 -6.03 13.56
C GLN A 526 -23.57 -5.65 14.91
N LYS A 527 -23.35 -4.41 15.38
CA LYS A 527 -23.88 -3.95 16.67
C LYS A 527 -25.32 -3.48 16.63
N ILE A 528 -25.92 -3.30 15.45
CA ILE A 528 -27.32 -2.82 15.33
C ILE A 528 -28.30 -3.71 16.09
N ASP A 529 -28.15 -5.04 16.08
CA ASP A 529 -29.10 -5.93 16.76
C ASP A 529 -28.96 -5.85 18.29
N GLU A 530 -27.73 -5.73 18.78
CA GLU A 530 -27.46 -5.50 20.20
C GLU A 530 -28.04 -4.14 20.63
N LEU A 531 -27.79 -3.09 19.85
CA LEU A 531 -28.32 -1.75 20.09
C LEU A 531 -29.86 -1.76 20.10
N TYR A 532 -30.49 -2.42 19.13
CA TYR A 532 -31.95 -2.55 19.02
C TYR A 532 -32.57 -3.24 20.23
N ASN A 533 -31.88 -4.21 20.82
CA ASN A 533 -32.37 -4.98 21.97
C ASN A 533 -31.87 -4.44 23.32
N SER A 534 -31.04 -3.39 23.34
CA SER A 534 -30.43 -2.84 24.56
C SER A 534 -31.45 -2.26 25.53
N THR A 535 -32.37 -1.43 25.04
CA THR A 535 -33.39 -0.73 25.85
C THR A 535 -34.68 -0.54 25.07
N ALA A 536 -35.81 -0.40 25.77
CA ALA A 536 -37.11 -0.13 25.15
C ALA A 536 -37.11 1.18 24.34
N SER A 537 -36.42 2.21 24.84
CA SER A 537 -36.27 3.50 24.15
C SER A 537 -35.51 3.36 22.83
N MET A 538 -34.40 2.61 22.82
CA MET A 538 -33.62 2.38 21.60
C MET A 538 -34.39 1.55 20.58
N LYS A 539 -35.10 0.51 21.05
CA LYS A 539 -36.00 -0.29 20.22
C LYS A 539 -37.08 0.57 19.55
N ASN A 540 -37.71 1.47 20.31
CA ASN A 540 -38.72 2.38 19.81
C ASN A 540 -38.14 3.38 18.81
N TYR A 541 -37.00 3.98 19.11
CA TYR A 541 -36.30 4.90 18.20
C TYR A 541 -36.00 4.24 16.84
N ILE A 542 -35.36 3.07 16.85
CA ILE A 542 -35.00 2.36 15.60
C ILE A 542 -36.25 1.87 14.85
N LYS A 543 -37.29 1.44 15.58
CA LYS A 543 -38.55 1.02 14.95
C LYS A 543 -39.27 2.19 14.28
N THR A 544 -39.31 3.36 14.91
CA THR A 544 -40.01 4.54 14.39
C THR A 544 -39.24 5.20 13.25
N GLU A 545 -37.93 5.41 13.39
CA GLU A 545 -37.14 6.14 12.39
C GLU A 545 -36.73 5.27 11.20
N PHE A 546 -36.48 3.98 11.43
CA PHE A 546 -35.85 3.10 10.42
C PHE A 546 -36.67 1.85 10.12
N ASN A 547 -37.88 1.70 10.67
CA ASN A 547 -38.72 0.52 10.50
C ASN A 547 -38.05 -0.80 10.97
N GLY A 548 -37.18 -0.72 11.99
CA GLY A 548 -36.56 -1.87 12.63
C GLY A 548 -35.09 -2.11 12.24
N ALA A 549 -34.44 -3.02 12.97
CA ALA A 549 -33.01 -3.30 12.83
C ALA A 549 -32.62 -3.77 11.42
N GLN A 550 -33.41 -4.68 10.82
CA GLN A 550 -33.14 -5.20 9.48
C GLN A 550 -33.18 -4.10 8.41
N ASN A 551 -34.21 -3.25 8.45
CA ASN A 551 -34.36 -2.14 7.50
C ASN A 551 -33.27 -1.08 7.67
N LEU A 552 -32.81 -0.85 8.91
CA LEU A 552 -31.67 0.02 9.18
C LEU A 552 -30.37 -0.54 8.57
N LYS A 553 -30.08 -1.83 8.73
CA LYS A 553 -28.93 -2.48 8.09
C LYS A 553 -29.01 -2.34 6.56
N MET A 554 -30.15 -2.68 5.98
CA MET A 554 -30.39 -2.56 4.53
C MET A 554 -30.29 -1.12 4.03
N MET A 555 -30.70 -0.12 4.82
CA MET A 555 -30.56 1.29 4.48
C MET A 555 -29.08 1.71 4.40
N ILE A 556 -28.28 1.31 5.39
CA ILE A 556 -26.84 1.60 5.41
C ILE A 556 -26.12 0.88 4.26
N THR A 557 -26.37 -0.42 4.08
CA THR A 557 -25.71 -1.20 3.03
C THR A 557 -26.14 -0.75 1.63
N CYS A 558 -27.41 -0.40 1.41
CA CYS A 558 -27.89 0.08 0.12
C CYS A 558 -27.24 1.41 -0.25
N ASP A 559 -27.19 2.35 0.70
CA ASP A 559 -26.56 3.65 0.47
C ASP A 559 -25.05 3.52 0.23
N PHE A 560 -24.35 2.65 0.95
CA PHE A 560 -22.93 2.38 0.70
C PHE A 560 -22.68 1.66 -0.63
N PHE A 561 -23.43 0.61 -0.95
CA PHE A 561 -23.26 -0.14 -2.21
C PHE A 561 -23.64 0.65 -3.45
N ARG A 562 -24.54 1.64 -3.33
CA ARG A 562 -24.76 2.64 -4.38
C ARG A 562 -23.61 3.64 -4.40
N HIS A 563 -23.47 4.43 -3.34
CA HIS A 563 -22.71 5.68 -3.38
C HIS A 563 -21.24 5.59 -2.96
N GLY A 564 -20.84 4.46 -2.37
CA GLY A 564 -19.42 4.09 -2.21
C GLY A 564 -18.80 3.57 -3.50
N PHE A 565 -19.60 3.33 -4.55
CA PHE A 565 -19.18 2.71 -5.81
C PHE A 565 -19.85 3.37 -7.02
N ASP A 566 -20.09 4.68 -6.98
CA ASP A 566 -20.85 5.43 -8.00
C ASP A 566 -20.00 6.32 -8.91
N GLY A 567 -18.68 6.24 -8.80
CA GLY A 567 -17.73 7.05 -9.57
C GLY A 567 -17.55 8.47 -9.05
N SER A 568 -18.19 8.84 -7.93
CA SER A 568 -18.02 10.14 -7.31
C SER A 568 -16.61 10.30 -6.68
N GLY A 569 -16.20 11.54 -6.44
CA GLY A 569 -14.93 11.88 -5.79
C GLY A 569 -13.72 12.10 -6.72
N GLY A 570 -13.80 11.75 -8.01
CA GLY A 570 -12.75 12.10 -8.98
C GLY A 570 -12.79 13.58 -9.41
N ASP A 571 -11.72 14.11 -9.97
CA ASP A 571 -11.67 15.53 -10.36
C ASP A 571 -12.37 15.75 -11.71
N ASN A 572 -12.27 14.79 -12.64
CA ASN A 572 -12.87 14.88 -13.99
C ASN A 572 -13.78 13.70 -14.35
N PHE A 573 -14.61 13.87 -15.39
CA PHE A 573 -15.53 12.82 -15.88
C PHE A 573 -14.77 11.62 -16.49
N ASN A 574 -13.57 11.84 -17.02
CA ASN A 574 -12.70 10.79 -17.56
C ASN A 574 -12.04 9.94 -16.46
N GLU A 575 -11.99 10.46 -15.23
CA GLU A 575 -11.53 9.77 -14.02
C GLU A 575 -12.71 9.28 -13.17
N ALA A 576 -13.91 9.18 -13.75
CA ALA A 576 -15.13 8.80 -13.07
C ALA A 576 -15.11 7.33 -12.62
N GLY A 577 -14.31 7.05 -11.58
CA GLY A 577 -14.25 5.90 -10.68
C GLY A 577 -14.40 4.48 -11.21
N SER A 578 -14.41 4.27 -12.53
CA SER A 578 -14.61 2.96 -13.16
C SER A 578 -13.33 2.14 -13.23
N CYS A 579 -12.17 2.82 -13.27
CA CYS A 579 -10.86 2.19 -13.17
C CYS A 579 -10.65 1.59 -11.78
N ILE A 580 -9.65 0.71 -11.68
CA ILE A 580 -9.40 -0.08 -10.47
C ILE A 580 -9.17 0.82 -9.26
N ASP A 581 -8.32 1.83 -9.41
CA ASP A 581 -7.99 2.78 -8.36
C ASP A 581 -9.13 3.79 -8.11
N GLY A 582 -9.95 4.06 -9.13
CA GLY A 582 -11.07 4.97 -9.04
C GLY A 582 -12.22 4.45 -8.16
N ARG A 583 -12.35 3.13 -8.02
CA ARG A 583 -13.36 2.50 -7.14
C ARG A 583 -13.22 2.93 -5.69
N LEU A 584 -11.98 3.03 -5.20
CA LEU A 584 -11.73 3.43 -3.80
C LEU A 584 -12.00 4.92 -3.57
N THR A 585 -11.82 5.76 -4.59
CA THR A 585 -12.11 7.20 -4.52
C THR A 585 -13.57 7.47 -4.18
N SER A 586 -14.51 6.72 -4.76
CA SER A 586 -15.94 6.83 -4.42
C SER A 586 -16.25 6.42 -2.99
N ALA A 587 -15.61 5.36 -2.50
CA ALA A 587 -15.78 4.92 -1.11
C ALA A 587 -15.28 5.98 -0.12
N TRP A 588 -14.15 6.64 -0.42
CA TRP A 588 -13.65 7.76 0.38
C TRP A 588 -14.60 8.96 0.37
N ASN A 589 -15.16 9.30 -0.80
CA ASN A 589 -16.15 10.37 -0.92
C ASN A 589 -17.45 10.05 -0.18
N TRP A 590 -17.82 8.77 -0.05
CA TRP A 590 -18.93 8.37 0.81
C TRP A 590 -18.59 8.59 2.29
N CYS A 591 -17.39 8.20 2.73
CA CYS A 591 -16.91 8.42 4.10
C CYS A 591 -16.93 9.89 4.49
N SER A 592 -16.49 10.80 3.61
CA SER A 592 -16.49 12.24 3.87
C SER A 592 -17.89 12.85 4.01
N LYS A 593 -18.94 12.12 3.61
CA LYS A 593 -20.34 12.53 3.70
C LYS A 593 -21.11 11.81 4.80
N ILE A 594 -20.47 10.96 5.60
CA ILE A 594 -21.16 10.10 6.59
C ILE A 594 -21.98 10.91 7.58
N GLU A 595 -21.46 12.05 8.03
CA GLU A 595 -22.11 12.95 9.00
C GLU A 595 -23.43 13.53 8.48
N LYS A 596 -23.60 13.58 7.15
CA LYS A 596 -24.80 14.11 6.47
C LYS A 596 -25.88 13.04 6.31
N LYS A 597 -25.58 11.77 6.62
CA LYS A 597 -26.51 10.65 6.45
C LYS A 597 -27.45 10.56 7.65
N LYS A 598 -28.73 10.29 7.40
CA LYS A 598 -29.77 10.19 8.45
C LYS A 598 -29.46 9.14 9.53
N TYR A 599 -28.73 8.09 9.16
CA TYR A 599 -28.33 7.01 10.06
C TYR A 599 -26.98 7.27 10.76
N PHE A 600 -26.35 8.44 10.60
CA PHE A 600 -25.11 8.79 11.29
C PHE A 600 -25.18 8.65 12.82
N PRO A 601 -26.29 9.01 13.51
CA PRO A 601 -26.40 8.77 14.95
C PRO A 601 -26.21 7.30 15.35
N ILE A 602 -26.54 6.35 14.47
CA ILE A 602 -26.35 4.91 14.71
C ILE A 602 -24.86 4.55 14.70
N PHE A 603 -24.06 5.17 13.83
CA PHE A 603 -22.61 5.01 13.87
C PHE A 603 -22.05 5.47 15.23
N LEU A 604 -22.47 6.65 15.71
CA LEU A 604 -22.05 7.15 17.02
C LEU A 604 -22.46 6.21 18.17
N LEU A 605 -23.71 5.74 18.16
CA LEU A 605 -24.25 4.82 19.17
C LEU A 605 -23.58 3.44 19.17
N THR A 606 -22.97 3.04 18.06
CA THR A 606 -22.22 1.77 17.94
C THR A 606 -20.72 1.91 18.19
N GLY A 607 -20.27 3.11 18.57
CA GLY A 607 -18.89 3.40 18.98
C GLY A 607 -18.00 3.93 17.85
N PHE A 608 -18.57 4.51 16.80
CA PHE A 608 -17.80 5.17 15.74
C PHE A 608 -17.07 6.41 16.27
N VAL A 609 -15.75 6.45 16.05
CA VAL A 609 -14.89 7.60 16.41
C VAL A 609 -14.32 8.33 15.20
N GLY A 610 -14.59 7.84 13.99
CA GLY A 610 -14.00 8.32 12.73
C GLY A 610 -13.40 7.18 11.90
N PHE A 611 -13.21 7.42 10.60
CA PHE A 611 -12.54 6.46 9.70
C PHE A 611 -11.00 6.49 9.86
N ASP A 612 -10.46 7.56 10.45
CA ASP A 612 -9.03 7.69 10.69
C ASP A 612 -8.56 7.17 12.07
N GLY A 613 -9.51 6.82 12.95
CA GLY A 613 -9.27 6.43 14.34
C GLY A 613 -8.88 7.62 15.24
N THR A 614 -8.86 7.41 16.56
CA THR A 614 -8.25 8.35 17.51
C THR A 614 -6.73 8.19 17.47
N PHE A 615 -6.01 9.28 17.21
CA PHE A 615 -4.54 9.34 17.22
C PHE A 615 -3.96 9.17 18.62
#